data_AF-A0A640QF06-F1
#
_entry.id   AF-A0A640QF06-F1
#
_cell.length_a   1.000
_cell.length_b   1.000
_cell.length_c   1.000
_cell.angle_alpha   90.00
_cell.angle_beta   90.00
_cell.angle_gamma   90.00
#
_symmetry.space_group_name_H-M   'P 1'
#
loop_
_entity.id
_entity.type
_entity.pdbx_description
1 polymer ?
#
loop_
_entity_poly.entity_id
_entity_poly.type
_entity_poly.pdbx_seq_one_letter_code
_entity_poly.pdbx_strand_id
1 'polypeptide(L)'
;MIEDLIQWETTIEYVDRKTYQRRNECEYLNELHTKYTDALIIPEGGSQARALAGLQDMMDEIDFEFDVMVAPVASGATLAGIIVALDKLDKHTPRAGQDMLTPVREAIGIGVLKGEGYLEELVEQFLPDSLKCESVGEIETKQNASKTLTQTAQQIWHIDHNYHWGGYAKAPPELVAFCDDFNKTMPFEIEPVYSGKAFWAVKDMLAKGKFKNGSQIVILHTGGLQGAR
;
A
#
# COMPACT_ATOMS: atom_id res chain seq x y z
N MET A 1 1.69 -20.90 -5.63
CA MET A 1 2.39 -20.61 -4.34
C MET A 1 2.77 -21.87 -3.54
N ILE A 2 1.84 -22.68 -3.05
CA ILE A 2 2.20 -23.88 -2.24
C ILE A 2 3.05 -24.87 -3.06
N GLU A 3 2.70 -25.07 -4.33
CA GLU A 3 3.49 -25.89 -5.26
C GLU A 3 4.91 -25.37 -5.42
N ASP A 4 5.09 -24.05 -5.53
CA ASP A 4 6.41 -23.41 -5.62
C ASP A 4 7.23 -23.65 -4.33
N LEU A 5 6.60 -23.52 -3.15
CA LEU A 5 7.23 -23.80 -1.86
C LEU A 5 7.67 -25.27 -1.73
N ILE A 6 6.83 -26.20 -2.19
CA ILE A 6 7.16 -27.64 -2.21
C ILE A 6 8.33 -27.89 -3.16
N GLN A 7 8.33 -27.27 -4.35
CA GLN A 7 9.42 -27.41 -5.32
C GLN A 7 10.75 -26.84 -4.80
N TRP A 8 10.70 -25.79 -3.98
CA TRP A 8 11.87 -25.24 -3.30
C TRP A 8 12.27 -26.00 -2.03
N GLU A 9 11.65 -27.16 -1.78
CA GLU A 9 11.92 -28.01 -0.61
C GLU A 9 11.73 -27.25 0.72
N THR A 10 10.79 -26.29 0.74
CA THR A 10 10.48 -25.51 1.94
C THR A 10 9.75 -26.40 2.94
N THR A 11 10.16 -26.36 4.21
CA THR A 11 9.41 -26.97 5.32
C THR A 11 8.13 -26.16 5.57
N ILE A 12 6.96 -26.75 5.28
CA ILE A 12 5.66 -26.11 5.47
C ILE A 12 5.02 -26.57 6.78
N GLU A 13 4.82 -25.64 7.72
CA GLU A 13 4.08 -25.88 8.95
C GLU A 13 2.67 -25.26 8.85
N TYR A 14 1.64 -26.10 8.79
CA TYR A 14 0.25 -25.65 8.74
C TYR A 14 -0.20 -25.21 10.13
N VAL A 15 -0.78 -24.01 10.22
CA VAL A 15 -1.35 -23.46 11.46
C VAL A 15 -2.85 -23.25 11.31
N ASP A 16 -3.60 -23.40 12.40
CA ASP A 16 -5.00 -23.04 12.43
C ASP A 16 -5.20 -21.52 12.49
N ARG A 17 -6.46 -21.08 12.34
CA ARG A 17 -6.82 -19.66 12.35
C ARG A 17 -6.49 -18.96 13.67
N LYS A 18 -6.61 -19.63 14.82
CA LYS A 18 -6.33 -19.04 16.13
C LYS A 18 -4.84 -18.81 16.30
N THR A 19 -4.03 -19.80 15.93
CA THR A 19 -2.57 -19.66 15.93
C THR A 19 -2.12 -18.57 14.96
N TYR A 20 -2.70 -18.48 13.75
CA TYR A 20 -2.38 -17.41 12.80
C TYR A 20 -2.70 -16.00 13.35
N GLN A 21 -3.77 -15.85 14.14
CA GLN A 21 -4.11 -14.56 14.74
C GLN A 21 -3.02 -14.07 15.70
N ARG A 22 -2.29 -14.99 16.35
CA ARG A 22 -1.17 -14.69 17.24
C ARG A 22 0.11 -14.24 16.53
N ARG A 23 0.16 -14.21 15.19
CA ARG A 23 1.40 -13.97 14.41
C ARG A 23 2.18 -12.69 14.74
N ASN A 24 1.52 -11.70 15.35
CA ASN A 24 2.13 -10.45 15.79
C ASN A 24 2.31 -10.34 17.32
N GLU A 25 1.90 -11.36 18.08
CA GLU A 25 2.04 -11.38 19.53
C GLU A 25 3.49 -11.70 19.93
N CYS A 26 4.05 -10.91 20.84
CA CYS A 26 5.42 -11.11 21.32
C CYS A 26 5.64 -12.52 21.89
N GLU A 27 4.63 -13.08 22.58
CA GLU A 27 4.72 -14.44 23.13
C GLU A 27 4.90 -15.48 22.02
N TYR A 28 4.08 -15.42 20.97
CA TYR A 28 4.17 -16.35 19.85
C TYR A 28 5.46 -16.17 19.04
N LEU A 29 5.92 -14.93 18.83
CA LEU A 29 7.21 -14.67 18.18
C LEU A 29 8.39 -15.22 19.01
N ASN A 30 8.33 -15.13 20.35
CA ASN A 30 9.33 -15.72 21.23
C ASN A 30 9.30 -17.27 21.21
N GLU A 31 8.11 -17.88 21.12
CA GLU A 31 7.96 -19.33 20.89
C GLU A 31 8.66 -19.74 19.59
N LEU A 32 8.44 -19.00 18.50
CA LEU A 32 9.08 -19.27 17.20
C LEU A 32 10.61 -19.08 17.26
N HIS A 33 11.11 -18.03 17.90
CA HIS A 33 12.55 -17.84 18.10
C HIS A 33 13.18 -18.95 18.95
N THR A 34 12.47 -19.45 19.96
CA THR A 34 12.96 -20.58 20.77
C THR A 34 13.02 -21.86 19.94
N LYS A 35 12.01 -22.10 19.11
CA LYS A 35 11.93 -23.28 18.22
C LYS A 35 12.96 -23.22 17.09
N TYR A 36 13.23 -22.03 16.56
CA TYR A 36 14.11 -21.79 15.42
C TYR A 36 15.19 -20.75 15.80
N THR A 37 16.13 -21.16 16.64
CA THR A 37 17.09 -20.26 17.34
C THR A 37 17.89 -19.35 16.40
N ASP A 38 18.29 -19.85 15.24
CA ASP A 38 19.10 -19.09 14.27
C ASP A 38 18.26 -18.50 13.12
N ALA A 39 16.93 -18.60 13.18
CA ALA A 39 16.07 -18.16 12.10
C ALA A 39 15.82 -16.64 12.14
N LEU A 40 15.88 -16.03 10.96
CA LEU A 40 15.32 -14.71 10.74
C LEU A 40 13.81 -14.83 10.55
N ILE A 41 13.03 -14.29 11.49
CA ILE A 41 11.58 -14.20 11.34
C ILE A 41 11.25 -13.05 10.39
N ILE A 42 10.57 -13.37 9.29
CA ILE A 42 10.06 -12.39 8.33
C ILE A 42 8.55 -12.27 8.54
N PRO A 43 8.01 -11.07 8.86
CA PRO A 43 6.59 -10.90 9.10
C PRO A 43 5.76 -11.04 7.82
N GLU A 44 4.45 -11.17 7.97
CA GLU A 44 3.50 -11.22 6.85
C GLU A 44 3.74 -10.04 5.88
N GLY A 45 3.80 -10.36 4.57
CA GLY A 45 4.09 -9.39 3.51
C GLY A 45 5.51 -8.81 3.55
N GLY A 46 6.40 -9.30 4.43
CA GLY A 46 7.72 -8.71 4.65
C GLY A 46 7.67 -7.31 5.26
N SER A 47 6.54 -6.92 5.88
CA SER A 47 6.32 -5.58 6.42
C SER A 47 7.11 -5.32 7.70
N GLN A 48 8.22 -4.59 7.55
CA GLN A 48 9.13 -4.20 8.63
C GLN A 48 9.90 -2.94 8.20
N ALA A 49 10.49 -2.22 9.16
CA ALA A 49 11.18 -0.96 8.90
C ALA A 49 12.23 -1.06 7.78
N ARG A 50 12.96 -2.18 7.67
CA ARG A 50 13.94 -2.39 6.59
C ARG A 50 13.34 -2.45 5.19
N ALA A 51 12.05 -2.76 5.04
CA ALA A 51 11.38 -2.79 3.74
C ALA A 51 11.34 -1.40 3.10
N LEU A 52 11.25 -0.33 3.91
CA LEU A 52 11.21 1.05 3.41
C LEU A 52 12.50 1.43 2.66
N ALA A 53 13.64 0.86 3.03
CA ALA A 53 14.90 1.09 2.30
C ALA A 53 14.83 0.50 0.88
N GLY A 54 14.31 -0.71 0.72
CA GLY A 54 14.13 -1.30 -0.61
C GLY A 54 13.11 -0.55 -1.47
N LEU A 55 12.08 0.04 -0.84
CA LEU A 55 11.16 0.93 -1.55
C LEU A 55 11.84 2.25 -1.93
N GLN A 56 12.75 2.78 -1.13
CA GLN A 56 13.56 3.95 -1.51
C GLN A 56 14.41 3.62 -2.74
N ASP A 57 15.12 2.49 -2.74
CA ASP A 57 15.96 2.08 -3.87
C ASP A 57 15.13 2.00 -5.17
N MET A 58 13.94 1.39 -5.11
CA MET A 58 13.00 1.33 -6.23
C MET A 58 12.54 2.73 -6.69
N MET A 59 12.30 3.66 -5.76
CA MET A 59 11.89 5.02 -6.10
C MET A 59 13.02 5.82 -6.75
N ASP A 60 14.27 5.56 -6.36
CA ASP A 60 15.46 6.19 -6.94
C ASP A 60 15.72 5.72 -8.40
N GLU A 61 15.18 4.55 -8.80
CA GLU A 61 15.23 4.05 -10.19
C GLU A 61 14.25 4.77 -11.13
N ILE A 62 13.28 5.53 -10.60
CA ILE A 62 12.32 6.27 -11.41
C ILE A 62 12.97 7.56 -11.91
N ASP A 63 13.34 7.59 -13.19
CA ASP A 63 14.09 8.67 -13.82
C ASP A 63 13.23 9.70 -14.59
N PHE A 64 11.90 9.63 -14.41
CA PHE A 64 10.93 10.51 -15.05
C PHE A 64 10.00 11.18 -14.04
N GLU A 65 9.46 12.33 -14.43
CA GLU A 65 8.50 13.07 -13.61
C GLU A 65 7.14 12.35 -13.55
N PHE A 66 6.48 12.45 -12.40
CA PHE A 66 5.10 11.98 -12.22
C PHE A 66 4.41 12.78 -11.11
N ASP A 67 3.07 12.77 -11.11
CA ASP A 67 2.25 13.51 -10.16
C ASP A 67 1.61 12.61 -9.10
N VAL A 68 1.29 11.37 -9.49
CA VAL A 68 0.59 10.41 -8.63
C VAL A 68 1.24 9.04 -8.73
N MET A 69 1.42 8.39 -7.59
CA MET A 69 1.80 6.98 -7.51
C MET A 69 0.69 6.17 -6.86
N VAL A 70 0.31 5.06 -7.49
CA VAL A 70 -0.78 4.18 -7.04
C VAL A 70 -0.22 2.81 -6.70
N ALA A 71 -0.56 2.26 -5.54
CA ALA A 71 -0.14 0.91 -5.15
C ALA A 71 -1.25 0.15 -4.41
N PRO A 72 -1.38 -1.19 -4.59
CA PRO A 72 -2.27 -1.99 -3.76
C PRO A 72 -1.78 -2.04 -2.31
N VAL A 73 -2.71 -2.04 -1.35
CA VAL A 73 -2.41 -2.00 0.09
C VAL A 73 -3.00 -3.21 0.80
N ALA A 74 -2.12 -3.95 1.47
CA ALA A 74 -2.47 -4.97 2.45
C ALA A 74 -1.69 -4.81 3.75
N SER A 75 -0.43 -5.25 3.80
CA SER A 75 0.40 -5.20 5.01
C SER A 75 1.08 -3.85 5.27
N GLY A 76 0.77 -2.81 4.49
CA GLY A 76 1.12 -1.41 4.72
C GLY A 76 2.53 -0.95 4.29
N ALA A 77 3.58 -1.76 4.43
CA ALA A 77 4.96 -1.29 4.26
C ALA A 77 5.31 -0.74 2.87
N THR A 78 4.70 -1.29 1.80
CA THR A 78 4.89 -0.79 0.42
C THR A 78 4.41 0.66 0.27
N LEU A 79 3.18 0.96 0.71
CA LEU A 79 2.65 2.33 0.65
C LEU A 79 3.45 3.26 1.58
N ALA A 80 3.80 2.80 2.78
CA ALA A 80 4.62 3.58 3.70
C ALA A 80 5.98 3.97 3.09
N GLY A 81 6.66 3.03 2.43
CA GLY A 81 7.92 3.29 1.73
C GLY A 81 7.76 4.30 0.60
N ILE A 82 6.69 4.21 -0.19
CA ILE A 82 6.36 5.20 -1.22
C ILE A 82 6.16 6.58 -0.59
N ILE A 83 5.34 6.70 0.46
CA ILE A 83 5.06 7.99 1.13
C ILE A 83 6.35 8.65 1.62
N VAL A 84 7.22 7.88 2.29
CA VAL A 84 8.50 8.39 2.81
C VAL A 84 9.44 8.80 1.68
N ALA A 85 9.48 8.05 0.57
CA ALA A 85 10.31 8.37 -0.58
C ALA A 85 9.82 9.63 -1.31
N LEU A 86 8.50 9.79 -1.48
CA LEU A 86 7.90 10.99 -2.08
C LEU A 86 8.17 12.23 -1.23
N ASP A 87 7.99 12.16 0.09
CA ASP A 87 8.30 13.27 1.00
C ASP A 87 9.77 13.72 0.89
N LYS A 88 10.71 12.77 0.76
CA LYS A 88 12.11 13.11 0.50
C LYS A 88 12.30 13.74 -0.88
N LEU A 89 11.71 13.17 -1.92
CA LEU A 89 11.85 13.66 -3.28
C LEU A 89 11.33 15.11 -3.42
N ASP A 90 10.17 15.39 -2.83
CA ASP A 90 9.53 16.71 -2.88
C ASP A 90 10.31 17.77 -2.07
N LYS A 91 11.02 17.37 -1.02
CA LYS A 91 11.93 18.26 -0.26
C LYS A 91 13.22 18.58 -1.01
N HIS A 92 13.72 17.68 -1.86
CA HIS A 92 15.04 17.82 -2.51
C HIS A 92 14.96 18.29 -3.97
N THR A 93 13.83 18.11 -4.64
CA THR A 93 13.69 18.45 -6.07
C THR A 93 12.47 19.35 -6.28
N PRO A 94 12.56 20.65 -5.95
CA PRO A 94 11.52 21.61 -6.31
C PRO A 94 11.42 21.67 -7.84
N ARG A 95 10.25 21.40 -8.41
CA ARG A 95 10.04 21.50 -9.87
C ARG A 95 10.34 22.93 -10.33
N ALA A 96 11.17 23.06 -11.37
CA ALA A 96 11.65 24.35 -11.85
C ALA A 96 10.49 25.30 -12.22
N GLY A 97 10.45 26.47 -11.59
CA GLY A 97 9.45 27.53 -11.84
C GLY A 97 8.27 27.57 -10.85
N GLN A 98 8.33 26.86 -9.74
CA GLN A 98 7.19 26.72 -8.82
C GLN A 98 7.34 27.53 -7.52
N ASP A 99 6.28 28.26 -7.18
CA ASP A 99 6.07 28.97 -5.92
C ASP A 99 5.93 27.95 -4.75
N MET A 100 6.14 28.38 -3.49
CA MET A 100 6.14 27.55 -2.27
C MET A 100 4.85 26.72 -1.99
N LEU A 101 3.88 26.68 -2.89
CA LEU A 101 2.54 26.10 -2.73
C LEU A 101 2.12 25.09 -3.82
N THR A 102 3.06 24.54 -4.62
CA THR A 102 2.73 23.63 -5.74
C THR A 102 2.76 22.16 -5.28
N PRO A 103 1.89 21.25 -5.78
CA PRO A 103 1.42 20.11 -5.01
C PRO A 103 2.48 19.01 -4.88
N VAL A 104 2.62 18.54 -3.65
CA VAL A 104 3.32 17.33 -3.25
C VAL A 104 2.83 16.16 -4.13
N ARG A 105 3.75 15.31 -4.59
CA ARG A 105 3.39 14.07 -5.29
C ARG A 105 2.44 13.28 -4.41
N GLU A 106 1.36 12.78 -4.99
CA GLU A 106 0.32 12.08 -4.24
C GLU A 106 0.56 10.57 -4.25
N ALA A 107 0.45 9.92 -3.10
CA ALA A 107 0.39 8.47 -3.00
C ALA A 107 -1.05 7.99 -2.77
N ILE A 108 -1.58 7.17 -3.68
CA ILE A 108 -2.91 6.55 -3.55
C ILE A 108 -2.74 5.06 -3.28
N GLY A 109 -3.10 4.65 -2.08
CA GLY A 109 -3.25 3.25 -1.72
C GLY A 109 -4.58 2.69 -2.21
N ILE A 110 -4.60 1.52 -2.84
CA ILE A 110 -5.83 0.80 -3.17
C ILE A 110 -6.02 -0.33 -2.17
N GLY A 111 -7.01 -0.22 -1.28
CA GLY A 111 -7.30 -1.25 -0.30
C GLY A 111 -7.73 -2.55 -0.98
N VAL A 112 -6.93 -3.61 -0.89
CA VAL A 112 -7.24 -4.90 -1.55
C VAL A 112 -8.03 -5.87 -0.66
N LEU A 113 -8.26 -5.48 0.59
CA LEU A 113 -9.05 -6.17 1.60
C LEU A 113 -9.85 -5.15 2.41
N LYS A 114 -10.81 -5.64 3.21
CA LYS A 114 -11.55 -4.79 4.15
C LYS A 114 -10.64 -4.37 5.29
N GLY A 115 -10.67 -3.10 5.68
CA GLY A 115 -9.93 -2.62 6.84
C GLY A 115 -9.77 -1.11 6.86
N GLU A 116 -10.83 -0.33 6.65
CA GLU A 116 -10.77 1.12 6.86
C GLU A 116 -10.36 1.44 8.31
N GLY A 117 -9.41 2.35 8.47
CA GLY A 117 -8.71 2.63 9.72
C GLY A 117 -7.55 1.63 9.97
N TYR A 118 -7.82 0.33 9.85
CA TYR A 118 -6.80 -0.70 10.09
C TYR A 118 -5.65 -0.68 9.07
N LEU A 119 -5.94 -0.50 7.78
CA LEU A 119 -4.89 -0.44 6.75
C LEU A 119 -4.04 0.84 6.91
N GLU A 120 -4.66 1.93 7.34
CA GLU A 120 -3.98 3.18 7.69
C GLU A 120 -3.04 2.96 8.88
N GLU A 121 -3.51 2.35 9.97
CA GLU A 121 -2.65 1.99 11.13
C GLU A 121 -1.44 1.15 10.69
N LEU A 122 -1.66 0.19 9.77
CA LEU A 122 -0.57 -0.63 9.22
C LEU A 122 0.45 0.16 8.41
N VAL A 123 0.05 1.27 7.78
CA VAL A 123 0.95 2.18 7.04
C VAL A 123 1.63 3.13 8.03
N GLU A 124 0.86 3.76 8.90
CA GLU A 124 1.28 4.81 9.84
C GLU A 124 2.29 4.34 10.88
N GLN A 125 2.28 3.06 11.27
CA GLN A 125 3.30 2.50 12.16
C GLN A 125 4.73 2.65 11.60
N PHE A 126 4.87 2.82 10.28
CA PHE A 126 6.16 3.02 9.61
C PHE A 126 6.45 4.49 9.26
N LEU A 127 5.49 5.40 9.46
CA LEU A 127 5.61 6.80 9.07
C LEU A 127 6.13 7.67 10.24
N PRO A 128 6.94 8.70 9.96
CA PRO A 128 7.21 9.75 10.95
C PRO A 128 5.92 10.54 11.26
N ASP A 129 5.82 11.12 12.45
CA ASP A 129 4.61 11.80 12.92
C ASP A 129 4.12 12.91 11.98
N SER A 130 5.04 13.58 11.25
CA SER A 130 4.69 14.63 10.28
C SER A 130 3.94 14.14 9.04
N LEU A 131 3.93 12.82 8.79
CA LEU A 131 3.32 12.21 7.60
C LEU A 131 2.11 11.33 7.94
N LYS A 132 1.78 11.17 9.23
CA LYS A 132 0.59 10.43 9.66
C LYS A 132 -0.66 11.24 9.32
N CYS A 133 -1.76 10.55 9.02
CA CYS A 133 -3.03 11.23 8.85
C CYS A 133 -3.50 11.71 10.22
N GLU A 134 -4.12 12.90 10.29
CA GLU A 134 -4.89 13.22 11.48
C GLU A 134 -6.05 12.23 11.54
N SER A 135 -5.98 11.29 12.48
CA SER A 135 -7.10 10.42 12.79
C SER A 135 -8.32 11.30 13.03
N VAL A 136 -9.41 11.06 12.30
CA VAL A 136 -10.73 11.65 12.58
C VAL A 136 -11.24 11.03 13.89
N GLY A 137 -10.60 11.40 14.99
CA GLY A 137 -10.98 11.04 16.36
C GLY A 137 -12.03 12.04 16.83
N GLU A 138 -13.17 11.49 17.23
CA GLU A 138 -14.30 12.09 17.94
C GLU A 138 -14.10 13.53 18.43
N ILE A 139 -15.01 14.41 18.01
CA ILE A 139 -15.21 15.73 18.60
C ILE A 139 -15.61 15.51 20.07
N GLU A 140 -14.64 15.44 20.98
CA GLU A 140 -14.88 15.71 22.39
C GLU A 140 -15.20 17.21 22.51
N THR A 141 -16.47 17.51 22.74
CA THR A 141 -16.97 18.84 23.06
C THR A 141 -16.27 19.37 24.31
N LYS A 142 -15.27 20.23 24.14
CA LYS A 142 -14.89 21.22 25.15
C LYS A 142 -14.79 22.59 24.51
N GLN A 143 -15.71 23.45 24.95
CA GLN A 143 -15.82 24.86 24.59
C GLN A 143 -14.52 25.62 24.91
N ASN A 144 -14.24 26.58 24.01
CA ASN A 144 -13.36 27.74 24.17
C ASN A 144 -11.84 27.51 24.14
N ALA A 145 -11.22 27.69 22.96
CA ALA A 145 -10.22 28.75 22.75
C ALA A 145 -9.82 28.86 21.27
N SER A 146 -9.90 30.08 20.74
CA SER A 146 -9.19 30.65 19.59
C SER A 146 -9.08 29.83 18.30
N LYS A 147 -9.92 30.19 17.33
CA LYS A 147 -9.74 29.94 15.89
C LYS A 147 -8.36 30.43 15.44
N THR A 148 -7.40 29.52 15.33
CA THR A 148 -6.38 29.59 14.30
C THR A 148 -6.76 28.50 13.30
N LEU A 149 -7.28 28.90 12.14
CA LEU A 149 -7.42 28.01 11.00
C LEU A 149 -6.00 27.69 10.53
N THR A 150 -5.36 26.72 11.16
CA THR A 150 -4.19 26.05 10.58
C THR A 150 -4.70 25.38 9.32
N GLN A 151 -4.34 25.96 8.17
CA GLN A 151 -4.51 25.37 6.87
C GLN A 151 -3.94 23.95 6.95
N THR A 152 -4.83 22.95 6.91
CA THR A 152 -4.47 21.53 7.01
C THR A 152 -3.39 21.26 5.95
N ALA A 153 -2.26 20.68 6.37
CA ALA A 153 -1.25 20.25 5.42
C ALA A 153 -1.96 19.42 4.34
N GLN A 154 -1.70 19.74 3.07
CA GLN A 154 -2.30 19.01 1.94
C GLN A 154 -2.02 17.52 2.17
N GLN A 155 -3.05 16.71 2.36
CA GLN A 155 -2.88 15.31 2.67
C GLN A 155 -2.24 14.61 1.47
N ILE A 156 -0.99 14.18 1.63
CA ILE A 156 -0.12 13.73 0.54
C ILE A 156 -0.37 12.27 0.15
N TRP A 157 -1.22 11.58 0.92
CA TRP A 157 -1.57 10.20 0.69
C TRP A 157 -2.92 9.82 1.31
N HIS A 158 -3.58 8.81 0.73
CA HIS A 158 -4.77 8.19 1.32
C HIS A 158 -4.91 6.74 0.84
N ILE A 159 -5.80 5.97 1.47
CA ILE A 159 -6.22 4.65 0.98
C ILE A 159 -7.66 4.74 0.47
N ASP A 160 -7.88 4.37 -0.80
CA ASP A 160 -9.22 4.20 -1.34
C ASP A 160 -9.70 2.77 -1.10
N HIS A 161 -10.68 2.63 -0.20
CA HIS A 161 -11.27 1.35 0.21
C HIS A 161 -12.38 0.86 -0.72
N ASN A 162 -12.78 1.63 -1.74
CA ASN A 162 -13.93 1.28 -2.58
C ASN A 162 -13.65 0.11 -3.55
N TYR A 163 -12.41 -0.33 -3.66
CA TYR A 163 -11.94 -1.29 -4.67
C TYR A 163 -11.52 -2.64 -4.08
N HIS A 164 -11.88 -2.96 -2.84
CA HIS A 164 -11.52 -4.25 -2.24
C HIS A 164 -12.38 -5.43 -2.72
N TRP A 165 -13.47 -5.18 -3.47
CA TRP A 165 -14.36 -6.20 -4.07
C TRP A 165 -14.91 -7.26 -3.10
N GLY A 166 -15.34 -6.83 -1.92
CA GLY A 166 -15.83 -7.73 -0.87
C GLY A 166 -14.76 -8.37 0.02
N GLY A 167 -13.47 -8.13 -0.24
CA GLY A 167 -12.37 -8.41 0.68
C GLY A 167 -11.19 -9.16 0.05
N TYR A 168 -10.30 -9.66 0.91
CA TYR A 168 -9.10 -10.37 0.47
C TYR A 168 -9.44 -11.58 -0.40
N ALA A 169 -8.68 -11.75 -1.49
CA ALA A 169 -8.83 -12.82 -2.50
C ALA A 169 -10.23 -12.96 -3.13
N LYS A 170 -11.09 -11.95 -2.99
CA LYS A 170 -12.38 -11.91 -3.69
C LYS A 170 -12.19 -11.40 -5.12
N ALA A 171 -12.60 -12.23 -6.07
CA ALA A 171 -12.51 -12.00 -7.51
C ALA A 171 -13.90 -12.21 -8.14
N PRO A 172 -14.81 -11.23 -8.08
CA PRO A 172 -16.11 -11.35 -8.73
C PRO A 172 -15.94 -11.41 -10.26
N PRO A 173 -16.94 -11.94 -11.00
CA PRO A 173 -16.83 -12.16 -12.45
C PRO A 173 -16.41 -10.93 -13.25
N GLU A 174 -16.82 -9.73 -12.83
CA GLU A 174 -16.44 -8.47 -13.46
C GLU A 174 -14.92 -8.19 -13.35
N LEU A 175 -14.35 -8.37 -12.16
CA LEU A 175 -12.91 -8.19 -11.94
C LEU A 175 -12.10 -9.26 -12.69
N VAL A 176 -12.59 -10.49 -12.72
CA VAL A 176 -11.97 -11.59 -13.50
C VAL A 176 -11.98 -11.25 -14.98
N ALA A 177 -13.13 -10.86 -15.53
CA ALA A 177 -13.24 -10.49 -16.94
C ALA A 177 -12.34 -9.30 -17.30
N PHE A 178 -12.18 -8.32 -16.40
CA PHE A 178 -11.22 -7.24 -16.58
C PHE A 178 -9.78 -7.74 -16.63
N CYS A 179 -9.37 -8.60 -15.71
CA CYS A 179 -8.01 -9.16 -15.71
C CYS A 179 -7.76 -9.99 -16.97
N ASP A 180 -8.74 -10.81 -17.40
CA ASP A 180 -8.63 -11.61 -18.61
C ASP A 180 -8.49 -10.77 -19.88
N ASP A 181 -9.22 -9.65 -19.98
CA ASP A 181 -9.12 -8.72 -21.10
C ASP A 181 -7.79 -7.96 -21.08
N PHE A 182 -7.37 -7.50 -19.90
CA PHE A 182 -6.07 -6.85 -19.71
C PHE A 182 -4.93 -7.77 -20.14
N ASN A 183 -4.92 -9.02 -19.67
CA ASN A 183 -3.84 -9.98 -19.92
C ASN A 183 -3.75 -10.40 -21.39
N LYS A 184 -4.83 -10.24 -22.18
CA LYS A 184 -4.83 -10.47 -23.63
C LYS A 184 -4.33 -9.27 -24.44
N THR A 185 -4.41 -8.08 -23.87
CA THR A 185 -4.19 -6.82 -24.61
C THR A 185 -2.91 -6.10 -24.21
N MET A 186 -2.39 -6.37 -23.01
CA MET A 186 -1.22 -5.72 -22.44
C MET A 186 0.02 -6.63 -22.49
N PRO A 187 1.24 -6.08 -22.48
CA PRO A 187 2.48 -6.86 -22.57
C PRO A 187 2.85 -7.58 -21.27
N PHE A 188 2.04 -7.45 -20.22
CA PHE A 188 2.22 -8.11 -18.92
C PHE A 188 0.86 -8.50 -18.34
N GLU A 189 0.89 -9.42 -17.39
CA GLU A 189 -0.31 -9.98 -16.78
C GLU A 189 -0.55 -9.41 -15.38
N ILE A 190 -1.81 -9.23 -15.03
CA ILE A 190 -2.30 -8.89 -13.70
C ILE A 190 -3.21 -9.99 -13.15
N GLU A 191 -3.49 -9.94 -11.86
CA GLU A 191 -4.29 -10.92 -11.14
C GLU A 191 -5.31 -10.26 -10.19
N PRO A 192 -6.44 -10.91 -9.87
CA PRO A 192 -7.57 -10.23 -9.21
C PRO A 192 -7.43 -10.04 -7.70
N VAL A 193 -6.36 -10.53 -7.05
CA VAL A 193 -6.16 -10.38 -5.59
C VAL A 193 -5.61 -9.00 -5.25
N TYR A 194 -4.58 -8.52 -5.97
CA TYR A 194 -3.90 -7.25 -5.74
C TYR A 194 -3.82 -6.38 -6.99
N SER A 195 -3.01 -6.78 -7.97
CA SER A 195 -2.64 -5.91 -9.10
C SER A 195 -3.88 -5.53 -9.91
N GLY A 196 -4.75 -6.49 -10.18
CA GLY A 196 -5.99 -6.24 -10.92
C GLY A 196 -6.95 -5.31 -10.21
N LYS A 197 -7.00 -5.31 -8.87
CA LYS A 197 -7.78 -4.31 -8.12
C LYS A 197 -7.21 -2.91 -8.28
N ALA A 198 -5.88 -2.77 -8.22
CA ALA A 198 -5.22 -1.48 -8.42
C ALA A 198 -5.40 -0.94 -9.84
N PHE A 199 -5.18 -1.76 -10.87
CA PHE A 199 -5.39 -1.36 -12.26
C PHE A 199 -6.86 -1.06 -12.58
N TRP A 200 -7.80 -1.83 -12.01
CA TRP A 200 -9.23 -1.53 -12.14
C TRP A 200 -9.59 -0.20 -11.48
N ALA A 201 -9.07 0.06 -10.27
CA ALA A 201 -9.30 1.31 -9.56
C ALA A 201 -8.82 2.51 -10.36
N VAL A 202 -7.61 2.47 -10.93
CA VAL A 202 -7.09 3.56 -11.75
C VAL A 202 -7.93 3.77 -13.01
N LYS A 203 -8.35 2.69 -13.70
CA LYS A 203 -9.27 2.77 -14.84
C LYS A 203 -10.57 3.49 -14.46
N ASP A 204 -11.18 3.12 -13.34
CA ASP A 204 -12.43 3.72 -12.87
C ASP A 204 -12.25 5.18 -12.41
N MET A 205 -11.16 5.48 -11.70
CA MET A 205 -10.79 6.85 -11.29
C MET A 205 -10.56 7.77 -12.50
N LEU A 206 -9.91 7.26 -13.56
CA LEU A 206 -9.76 7.98 -14.83
C LEU A 206 -11.12 8.27 -15.47
N ALA A 207 -12.00 7.27 -15.56
CA ALA A 207 -13.35 7.44 -16.10
C ALA A 207 -14.19 8.45 -15.29
N LYS A 208 -13.97 8.52 -13.97
CA LYS A 208 -14.61 9.48 -13.05
C LYS A 208 -13.95 10.86 -13.01
N GLY A 209 -12.89 11.09 -13.78
CA GLY A 209 -12.18 12.37 -13.81
C GLY A 209 -11.51 12.74 -12.48
N LYS A 210 -11.02 11.75 -11.73
CA LYS A 210 -10.36 11.96 -10.42
C LYS A 210 -8.95 12.55 -10.54
N PHE A 211 -8.31 12.40 -11.71
CA PHE A 211 -6.99 12.95 -11.98
C PHE A 211 -7.09 14.25 -12.79
N LYS A 212 -6.15 15.17 -12.58
CA LYS A 212 -6.08 16.39 -13.39
C LYS A 212 -5.68 16.03 -14.83
N ASN A 213 -6.20 16.79 -15.79
CA ASN A 213 -5.82 16.60 -17.19
C ASN A 213 -4.31 16.81 -17.37
N GLY A 214 -3.67 15.87 -18.07
CA GLY A 214 -2.22 15.89 -18.28
C GLY A 214 -1.39 15.31 -17.12
N SER A 215 -2.02 14.82 -16.05
CA SER A 215 -1.29 14.18 -14.95
C SER A 215 -0.56 12.92 -15.40
N GLN A 216 0.67 12.77 -14.93
CA GLN A 216 1.46 11.55 -15.09
C GLN A 216 1.25 10.64 -13.87
N ILE A 217 0.73 9.43 -14.12
CA ILE A 217 0.34 8.47 -13.07
C ILE A 217 1.25 7.25 -13.19
N VAL A 218 1.91 6.90 -12.09
CA VAL A 218 2.66 5.65 -11.94
C VAL A 218 1.79 4.66 -11.18
N ILE A 219 1.61 3.45 -11.71
CA ILE A 219 0.95 2.35 -11.02
C ILE A 219 2.01 1.32 -10.69
N LEU A 220 2.23 1.04 -9.40
CA LEU A 220 3.14 0.00 -8.96
C LEU A 220 2.50 -1.37 -9.16
N HIS A 221 2.94 -2.09 -10.18
CA HIS A 221 2.58 -3.49 -10.38
C HIS A 221 3.43 -4.38 -9.47
N THR A 222 2.85 -4.85 -8.37
CA THR A 222 3.55 -5.61 -7.32
C THR A 222 3.70 -7.11 -7.61
N GLY A 223 3.43 -7.55 -8.85
CA GLY A 223 3.39 -8.96 -9.23
C GLY A 223 2.12 -9.68 -8.74
N GLY A 224 2.27 -10.90 -8.22
CA GLY A 224 1.19 -11.66 -7.57
C GLY A 224 0.63 -12.84 -8.37
N LEU A 225 1.05 -13.05 -9.62
CA LEU A 225 0.48 -14.07 -10.53
C LEU A 225 0.47 -15.49 -9.95
N GLN A 226 1.42 -15.83 -9.08
CA GLN A 226 1.50 -17.12 -8.40
C GLN A 226 0.34 -17.38 -7.41
N GLY A 227 -0.35 -16.32 -6.98
CA GLY A 227 -1.56 -16.38 -6.16
C GLY A 227 -2.84 -16.58 -6.96
N ALA A 228 -2.79 -16.47 -8.30
CA ALA A 228 -3.92 -16.67 -9.20
C ALA A 228 -3.87 -17.99 -9.98
N ARG A 229 -2.86 -18.84 -9.72
CA ARG A 229 -2.77 -20.20 -10.24
C ARG A 229 -3.55 -21.18 -9.38
#